data_AF-A0A660S388-F1
#
_entry.id   AF-A0A660S388-F1
#
_cell.length_a   1.000
_cell.length_b   1.000
_cell.length_c   1.000
_cell.angle_alpha   90.00
_cell.angle_beta   90.00
_cell.angle_gamma   90.00
#
_symmetry.space_group_name_H-M   'P 1'
#
loop_
_entity.id
_entity.type
_entity.pdbx_description
1 polymer ?
#
loop_
_entity_poly.entity_id
_entity_poly.type
_entity_poly.pdbx_seq_one_letter_code
_entity_poly.pdbx_strand_id
1 'polypeptide(L)' 'LTKEGKINFLTVEKSSGYDVLDKNAIKTIKKVSKYFPLPPHDVKIRIPISYKLD' A
#
# COMPACT_ATOMS: atom_id res chain seq x y z
N LEU A 1 -3.95 -8.54 -1.91
CA LEU A 1 -4.85 -8.11 -2.99
C LEU A 1 -5.56 -9.35 -3.48
N THR A 2 -6.88 -9.36 -3.42
CA THR A 2 -7.67 -10.49 -3.91
C THR A 2 -7.77 -10.45 -5.43
N LYS A 3 -8.13 -11.58 -6.05
CA LYS A 3 -8.50 -11.64 -7.48
C LYS A 3 -9.64 -10.70 -7.86
N GLU A 4 -10.42 -10.23 -6.88
CA GLU A 4 -11.50 -9.24 -7.04
C GLU A 4 -11.02 -7.79 -6.91
N GLY A 5 -9.71 -7.55 -6.78
CA GLY A 5 -9.15 -6.21 -6.62
C GLY A 5 -9.32 -5.60 -5.23
N LYS A 6 -9.71 -6.38 -4.21
CA LYS A 6 -9.88 -5.90 -2.83
C LYS A 6 -8.60 -6.05 -2.00
N ILE A 7 -8.38 -5.11 -1.09
CA ILE A 7 -7.27 -5.17 -0.11
C ILE A 7 -7.81 -5.69 1.22
N ASN A 8 -7.51 -6.95 1.55
CA ASN A 8 -7.94 -7.55 2.82
C ASN A 8 -7.06 -7.12 4.00
N PHE A 9 -5.76 -6.94 3.77
CA PHE A 9 -4.79 -6.63 4.82
C PHE A 9 -3.80 -5.57 4.33
N LEU A 10 -3.64 -4.50 5.11
CA LEU A 10 -2.71 -3.41 4.83
C LEU A 10 -2.02 -3.00 6.12
N THR A 11 -0.69 -3.12 6.14
CA THR A 11 0.15 -2.78 7.30
C THR A 11 1.47 -2.19 6.84
N VAL A 12 2.17 -1.50 7.74
CA VAL A 12 3.54 -1.04 7.54
C VAL A 12 4.48 -2.12 8.08
N GLU A 13 5.27 -2.74 7.21
CA GLU A 13 6.26 -3.76 7.59
C GLU A 13 7.52 -3.11 8.19
N LYS A 14 7.95 -1.97 7.65
CA LYS A 14 9.09 -1.19 8.14
C LYS A 14 8.73 0.29 8.15
N SER A 15 8.77 0.91 9.34
CA SER A 15 8.48 2.33 9.52
C SER A 15 9.55 3.21 8.87
N SER A 16 9.13 4.39 8.40
CA SER A 16 10.04 5.46 7.97
C SER A 16 10.77 6.15 9.14
N GLY A 17 10.36 5.88 10.39
CA GLY A 17 10.77 6.64 11.58
C GLY A 17 9.86 7.83 11.88
N TYR A 18 8.88 8.12 11.01
CA TYR A 18 7.93 9.23 11.16
C TYR A 18 6.49 8.74 10.99
N ASP A 19 5.72 8.74 12.09
CA ASP A 19 4.33 8.27 12.11
C ASP A 19 3.42 9.00 11.09
N VAL A 20 3.65 10.30 10.87
CA VAL A 20 2.88 11.10 9.91
C VAL A 20 3.05 10.56 8.47
N LEU A 21 4.28 10.18 8.10
CA LEU A 21 4.58 9.65 6.77
C LEU A 21 4.03 8.24 6.58
N ASP A 22 4.11 7.41 7.62
CA ASP A 22 3.56 6.05 7.63
C ASP A 22 2.02 6.07 7.50
N LYS A 23 1.34 6.94 8.27
CA LYS A 23 -0.11 7.16 8.15
C LYS A 23 -0.51 7.69 6.78
N ASN A 24 0.28 8.61 6.23
CA ASN A 24 0.05 9.12 4.87
C ASN A 24 0.18 7.98 3.83
N ALA A 25 1.22 7.16 3.93
CA ALA A 25 1.44 6.03 3.04
C ALA A 25 0.25 5.06 3.02
N ILE A 26 -0.26 4.67 4.20
CA ILE A 26 -1.47 3.83 4.31
C ILE A 26 -2.67 4.49 3.63
N LYS A 27 -2.93 5.78 3.89
CA LYS A 27 -4.05 6.51 3.28
C LYS A 27 -3.93 6.57 1.77
N THR A 28 -2.72 6.81 1.25
CA THR A 28 -2.43 6.88 -0.18
C THR A 28 -2.71 5.53 -0.85
N ILE A 29 -2.20 4.42 -0.31
CA ILE A 29 -2.46 3.07 -0.84
C ILE A 29 -3.97 2.76 -0.86
N LYS A 30 -4.70 3.10 0.20
CA LYS A 30 -6.17 2.93 0.22
C LYS A 30 -6.84 3.72 -0.91
N LYS A 31 -6.45 4.98 -1.12
CA LYS A 31 -7.04 5.86 -2.15
C LYS A 31 -6.74 5.40 -3.58
N VAL A 32 -5.54 4.89 -3.83
CA VAL A 32 -5.09 4.49 -5.19
C VAL A 32 -5.31 3.01 -5.49
N SER A 33 -5.73 2.21 -4.51
CA SER A 33 -5.97 0.76 -4.65
C SER A 33 -6.85 0.38 -5.83
N LYS A 34 -7.84 1.21 -6.18
CA LYS A 34 -8.71 1.02 -7.35
C LYS A 34 -7.99 1.03 -8.71
N TYR A 35 -6.75 1.50 -8.75
CA TYR A 35 -5.91 1.50 -9.95
C TYR A 35 -4.96 0.31 -10.02
N PHE A 36 -4.94 -0.55 -9.00
CA PHE A 36 -4.08 -1.73 -9.03
C PHE A 36 -4.63 -2.75 -10.05
N PRO A 37 -3.75 -3.44 -10.80
CA PRO A 37 -4.18 -4.49 -11.70
C PRO A 37 -4.83 -5.62 -10.92
N LEU A 38 -5.84 -6.27 -11.51
CA LEU A 38 -6.45 -7.45 -10.92
C LEU A 38 -5.50 -8.65 -11.08
N PRO A 39 -5.10 -9.31 -9.99
CA PRO A 39 -4.25 -10.48 -10.07
C PRO A 39 -5.09 -11.74 -10.42
N PRO A 40 -4.48 -12.76 -11.06
CA PRO A 40 -5.20 -14.00 -11.40
C PRO A 40 -5.59 -14.84 -10.16
N HIS A 41 -4.87 -14.66 -9.06
CA HIS A 41 -5.09 -15.32 -7.77
C HIS A 41 -4.88 -14.32 -6.63
N ASP A 42 -5.24 -14.69 -5.40
CA ASP A 42 -4.99 -13.85 -4.24
C ASP A 42 -3.49 -13.75 -3.95
N VAL A 43 -2.97 -12.53 -3.85
CA VAL A 43 -1.53 -12.26 -3.71
C VAL A 43 -1.21 -11.35 -2.53
N LYS A 44 -0.02 -11.54 -1.95
CA LYS A 44 0.60 -10.61 -1.00
C LYS A 44 1.64 -9.77 -1.73
N ILE A 45 1.54 -8.45 -1.61
CA ILE A 45 2.42 -7.49 -2.29
C ILE A 45 3.19 -6.70 -1.23
N ARG A 46 4.47 -6.43 -1.48
CA ARG A 46 5.30 -5.51 -0.68
C ARG A 46 5.72 -4.34 -1.58
N ILE A 47 5.45 -3.12 -1.14
CA ILE A 47 5.70 -1.89 -1.91
C ILE A 47 6.57 -0.95 -1.06
N PRO A 48 7.80 -0.62 -1.50
CA PRO A 48 8.59 0.42 -0.85
C PRO A 48 8.02 1.80 -1.22
N ILE A 49 7.78 2.64 -0.21
CA ILE A 49 7.34 4.03 -0.39
C ILE A 49 8.46 4.94 0.11
N SER A 50 8.82 5.95 -0.68
CA SER A 50 9.88 6.90 -0.35
C SER A 50 9.38 8.33 -0.55
N TYR A 51 9.68 9.20 0.43
CA TYR A 51 9.42 10.62 0.35
C TYR A 51 10.74 11.36 0.08
N LYS A 52 10.70 12.37 -0.78
CA LYS A 52 11.84 13.24 -1.11
C LYS A 52 11.38 14.69 -1.09
N LEU A 53 12.28 15.58 -0.67
CA LEU A 53 12.14 17.03 -0.82
C LEU A 53 13.02 17.38 -2.01
N ASP A 54 12.41 17.48 -3.20
CA ASP A 54 13.07 18.06 -4.36
C ASP A 54 12.93 19.60 -4.33
#